data_AF-A0A4Y2B8L4-F1
#
_entry.id   AF-A0A4Y2B8L4-F1
#
_cell.length_a   1.000
_cell.length_b   1.000
_cell.length_c   1.000
_cell.angle_alpha   90.00
_cell.angle_beta   90.00
_cell.angle_gamma   90.00
#
_symmetry.space_group_name_H-M   'P 1'
#
loop_
_entity.id
_entity.type
_entity.pdbx_description
1 polymer ?
#
loop_
_entity_poly.entity_id
_entity_poly.type
_entity_poly.pdbx_seq_one_letter_code
_entity_poly.pdbx_strand_id
1 'polypeptide(L)'
;MEEESSDSAPKAHVRTRNNVPDSTEEEYYRRAVYVPYLDDFCNSLKERFESHKATVASLQHILPEFCTKTEFYSLEAAFNFYEEYLSHKEVVQSEFMSWKEKCSQEKSENLPKTTISSLEKCDKTFFPNIYILLKLLAVVPVSVATVERSFSSLRRLKTYLRNTTSESRLNGLALLIETLK
;
A
#
# COMPACT_ATOMS: atom_id res chain seq x y z
N MET A 1 42.54 -31.79 -42.47
CA MET A 1 41.77 -32.88 -41.84
C MET A 1 41.11 -32.24 -40.64
N GLU A 2 39.81 -31.96 -40.78
CA GLU A 2 38.78 -31.71 -39.74
C GLU A 2 39.08 -30.51 -38.80
N GLU A 3 38.50 -29.30 -38.93
CA GLU A 3 37.06 -28.92 -38.89
C GLU A 3 36.20 -29.79 -37.97
N GLU A 4 35.86 -29.29 -36.78
CA GLU A 4 34.47 -28.86 -36.51
C GLU A 4 34.38 -27.92 -35.31
N SER A 5 33.62 -26.85 -35.52
CA SER A 5 33.17 -25.84 -34.58
C SER A 5 31.90 -26.33 -33.87
N SER A 6 31.75 -26.13 -32.57
CA SER A 6 30.42 -26.04 -31.96
C SER A 6 30.42 -25.22 -30.68
N ASP A 7 30.06 -23.95 -30.85
CA ASP A 7 29.36 -23.11 -29.89
C ASP A 7 28.11 -23.82 -29.31
N SER A 8 27.88 -23.80 -28.00
CA SER A 8 26.58 -23.35 -27.44
C SER A 8 26.49 -23.38 -25.89
N ALA A 9 26.03 -22.24 -25.39
CA ALA A 9 25.04 -22.03 -24.34
C ALA A 9 25.43 -22.07 -22.83
N PRO A 10 24.85 -21.14 -22.04
CA PRO A 10 25.30 -20.83 -20.69
C PRO A 10 24.74 -21.82 -19.66
N LYS A 11 25.51 -22.05 -18.59
CA LYS A 11 25.10 -22.83 -17.42
C LYS A 11 23.87 -22.18 -16.76
N ALA A 12 22.69 -22.66 -17.12
CA ALA A 12 21.44 -22.31 -16.45
C ALA A 12 21.47 -22.82 -15.01
N HIS A 13 21.30 -21.88 -14.09
CA HIS A 13 21.15 -22.10 -12.66
C HIS A 13 19.92 -23.00 -12.43
N VAL A 14 20.14 -24.25 -12.00
CA VAL A 14 19.07 -25.19 -11.67
C VAL A 14 18.33 -24.66 -10.44
N ARG A 15 17.28 -23.88 -10.67
CA ARG A 15 16.28 -23.56 -9.64
C ARG A 15 15.56 -24.86 -9.27
N THR A 16 15.60 -25.14 -7.97
CA THR A 16 15.01 -26.24 -7.23
C THR A 16 13.71 -26.77 -7.85
N ARG A 17 13.78 -27.96 -8.48
CA ARG A 17 12.59 -28.71 -8.90
C ARG A 17 11.85 -29.17 -7.65
N ASN A 18 10.75 -28.49 -7.31
CA ASN A 18 9.73 -29.00 -6.40
C ASN A 18 9.04 -30.20 -7.06
N ASN A 19 9.65 -31.37 -6.98
CA ASN A 19 9.04 -32.62 -7.40
C ASN A 19 8.11 -33.08 -6.27
N VAL A 20 6.88 -32.56 -6.27
CA VAL A 20 5.79 -33.06 -5.43
C VAL A 20 5.04 -34.13 -6.23
N PRO A 21 4.76 -35.33 -5.69
CA PRO A 21 3.94 -36.32 -6.37
C PRO A 21 2.53 -35.75 -6.58
N ASP A 22 2.10 -35.79 -7.83
CA ASP A 22 0.90 -35.13 -8.34
C ASP A 22 -0.37 -35.87 -7.88
N SER A 23 -1.40 -35.12 -7.49
CA SER A 23 -2.76 -35.66 -7.33
C SER A 23 -3.75 -35.09 -8.35
N THR A 24 -3.42 -34.00 -9.07
CA THR A 24 -4.24 -33.39 -10.15
C THR A 24 -3.56 -32.12 -10.69
N GLU A 25 -3.68 -31.85 -12.01
CA GLU A 25 -3.20 -30.61 -12.65
C GLU A 25 -3.63 -29.34 -11.89
N GLU A 26 -4.84 -29.35 -11.31
CA GLU A 26 -5.38 -28.29 -10.47
C GLU A 26 -4.54 -28.01 -9.22
N GLU A 27 -4.02 -29.04 -8.53
CA GLU A 27 -3.18 -28.87 -7.35
C GLU A 27 -1.80 -28.29 -7.70
N TYR A 28 -1.27 -28.65 -8.87
CA TYR A 28 -0.03 -28.08 -9.39
C TYR A 28 -0.20 -26.58 -9.66
N TYR A 29 -1.19 -26.19 -10.48
CA TYR A 29 -1.42 -24.78 -10.80
C TYR A 29 -1.76 -23.96 -9.55
N ARG A 30 -2.53 -24.52 -8.62
CA ARG A 30 -2.86 -23.85 -7.36
C ARG A 30 -1.61 -23.56 -6.52
N ARG A 31 -0.69 -24.52 -6.39
CA ARG A 31 0.52 -24.38 -5.54
C ARG A 31 1.68 -23.66 -6.22
N ALA A 32 1.93 -23.94 -7.50
CA ALA A 32 3.09 -23.43 -8.22
C ALA A 32 2.84 -22.08 -8.87
N VAL A 33 1.58 -21.73 -9.17
CA VAL A 33 1.23 -20.50 -9.90
C VAL A 33 0.36 -19.59 -9.04
N TYR A 34 -0.80 -20.08 -8.59
CA TYR A 34 -1.82 -19.23 -7.98
C TYR A 34 -1.40 -18.67 -6.60
N VAL A 35 -0.91 -19.52 -5.69
CA VAL A 35 -0.47 -19.07 -4.36
C VAL A 35 0.72 -18.10 -4.42
N PRO A 36 1.81 -18.37 -5.17
CA PRO A 36 2.89 -17.41 -5.36
C PRO A 36 2.42 -16.09 -5.96
N TYR A 37 1.54 -16.13 -6.97
CA TYR A 37 0.96 -14.93 -7.56
C TYR A 37 0.17 -14.10 -6.55
N LEU A 38 -0.67 -14.74 -5.73
CA LEU A 38 -1.40 -14.04 -4.67
C LEU A 38 -0.45 -13.40 -3.64
N ASP A 39 0.69 -14.03 -3.38
CA ASP A 39 1.69 -13.52 -2.44
C ASP A 39 2.44 -12.32 -3.01
N ASP A 40 2.86 -12.40 -4.27
CA ASP A 40 3.47 -11.28 -4.97
C ASP A 40 2.50 -10.10 -5.07
N PHE A 41 1.23 -10.37 -5.44
CA PHE A 41 0.19 -9.34 -5.48
C PHE A 41 -0.06 -8.70 -4.11
N CYS A 42 -0.14 -9.51 -3.04
CA CYS A 42 -0.23 -9.01 -1.67
C CYS A 42 0.96 -8.10 -1.32
N ASN A 43 2.17 -8.50 -1.69
CA ASN A 43 3.38 -7.78 -1.36
C ASN A 43 3.49 -6.48 -2.15
N SER A 44 3.20 -6.48 -3.46
CA SER A 44 3.16 -5.27 -4.28
C SER A 44 2.15 -4.25 -3.74
N LEU A 45 0.98 -4.73 -3.29
CA LEU A 45 0.02 -3.85 -2.61
C LEU A 45 0.59 -3.29 -1.32
N LYS A 46 1.13 -4.13 -0.42
CA LYS A 46 1.73 -3.65 0.85
C LYS A 46 2.82 -2.61 0.63
N GLU A 47 3.76 -2.86 -0.27
CA GLU A 47 4.85 -1.94 -0.60
C GLU A 47 4.29 -0.59 -1.08
N ARG A 48 3.26 -0.62 -1.94
CA ARG A 48 2.57 0.60 -2.39
C ARG A 48 1.97 1.37 -1.21
N PHE A 49 1.33 0.72 -0.24
CA PHE A 49 0.73 1.44 0.91
C PHE A 49 1.74 1.93 1.94
N GLU A 50 2.79 1.15 2.22
CA GLU A 50 3.83 1.60 3.14
C GLU A 50 4.55 2.83 2.57
N SER A 51 4.71 2.91 1.24
CA SER A 51 5.26 4.09 0.57
C SER A 51 4.45 5.37 0.82
N HIS A 52 3.12 5.26 0.94
CA HIS A 52 2.25 6.41 1.18
C HIS A 52 2.16 6.81 2.65
N LYS A 53 2.53 5.95 3.59
CA LYS A 53 2.41 6.23 5.04
C LYS A 53 3.15 7.50 5.45
N ALA A 54 4.35 7.71 4.92
CA ALA A 54 5.14 8.93 5.16
C ALA A 54 4.44 10.17 4.60
N THR A 55 3.87 10.09 3.39
CA THR A 55 3.08 11.15 2.76
C THR A 55 1.83 11.49 3.59
N VAL A 56 1.12 10.48 4.10
CA VAL A 56 -0.07 10.68 4.93
C VAL A 56 0.28 11.33 6.27
N ALA A 57 1.35 10.86 6.92
CA ALA A 57 1.86 11.47 8.15
C ALA A 57 2.25 12.94 7.90
N SER A 58 2.89 13.22 6.77
CA SER A 58 3.25 14.57 6.35
C SER A 58 2.02 15.46 6.14
N LEU A 59 0.96 14.95 5.48
CA LEU A 59 -0.30 15.68 5.30
C LEU A 59 -1.00 16.04 6.62
N GLN A 60 -0.83 15.26 7.69
CA GLN A 60 -1.44 15.56 8.99
C GLN A 60 -0.94 16.89 9.57
N HIS A 61 0.24 17.37 9.17
CA HIS A 61 0.80 18.64 9.65
C HIS A 61 0.05 19.88 9.12
N ILE A 62 -0.87 19.73 8.17
CA ILE A 62 -1.74 20.81 7.70
C ILE A 62 -2.90 21.08 8.66
N LEU A 63 -3.28 20.08 9.46
CA LEU A 63 -4.37 20.24 10.40
C LEU A 63 -4.03 21.36 11.40
N PRO A 64 -4.97 22.25 11.72
CA PRO A 64 -4.72 23.39 12.61
C PRO A 64 -4.12 23.01 13.97
N GLU A 65 -4.46 21.83 14.49
CA GLU A 65 -3.90 21.28 15.73
C GLU A 65 -2.38 21.00 15.66
N PHE A 66 -1.87 20.65 14.48
CA PHE A 66 -0.47 20.27 14.26
C PHE A 66 0.33 21.37 13.55
N CYS A 67 -0.30 22.17 12.69
CA CYS A 67 0.38 23.19 11.89
C CYS A 67 1.01 24.29 12.76
N THR A 68 0.39 24.59 13.91
CA THR A 68 0.87 25.59 14.88
C THR A 68 2.22 25.20 15.50
N LYS A 69 2.55 23.90 15.54
CA LYS A 69 3.73 23.34 16.21
C LYS A 69 4.80 22.84 15.24
N THR A 70 4.55 22.91 13.93
CA THR A 70 5.39 22.27 12.92
C THR A 70 5.91 23.29 11.90
N GLU A 71 7.02 22.94 11.26
CA GLU A 71 7.65 23.73 10.22
C GLU A 71 7.34 23.12 8.85
N PHE A 72 7.48 23.93 7.78
CA PHE A 72 7.17 23.50 6.42
C PHE A 72 7.96 22.25 5.98
N TYR A 73 9.18 22.03 6.52
CA TYR A 73 9.97 20.81 6.28
C TYR A 73 9.18 19.52 6.57
N SER A 74 8.29 19.54 7.57
CA SER A 74 7.45 18.38 7.90
C SER A 74 6.43 18.05 6.79
N LEU A 75 6.15 18.99 5.89
CA LEU A 75 5.27 18.85 4.74
C LEU A 75 5.97 18.34 3.47
N GLU A 76 7.30 18.21 3.48
CA GLU A 76 8.09 17.99 2.26
C GLU A 76 7.76 16.67 1.55
N ALA A 77 7.48 15.60 2.32
CA ALA A 77 7.07 14.31 1.74
C ALA A 77 5.69 14.38 1.07
N ALA A 78 4.75 15.17 1.61
CA ALA A 78 3.46 15.41 0.99
C ALA A 78 3.60 16.29 -0.27
N PHE A 79 4.40 17.34 -0.20
CA PHE A 79 4.66 18.23 -1.33
C PHE A 79 5.27 17.46 -2.51
N ASN A 80 6.35 16.72 -2.29
CA ASN A 80 7.04 15.98 -3.35
C ASN A 80 6.13 14.91 -4.00
N PHE A 81 5.23 14.31 -3.23
CA PHE A 81 4.31 13.30 -3.75
C PHE A 81 3.16 13.90 -4.58
N TYR A 82 2.68 15.10 -4.20
CA TYR A 82 1.57 15.78 -4.86
C TYR A 82 2.01 16.99 -5.69
N GLU A 83 3.29 17.08 -6.07
CA GLU A 83 3.88 18.21 -6.79
C GLU A 83 3.08 18.59 -8.06
N GLU A 84 2.59 17.58 -8.79
CA GLU A 84 1.77 17.76 -10.00
C GLU A 84 0.45 18.51 -9.74
N TYR A 85 -0.08 18.43 -8.52
CA TYR A 85 -1.36 19.04 -8.13
C TYR A 85 -1.20 20.39 -7.42
N LEU A 86 0.04 20.84 -7.19
CA LEU A 86 0.37 22.00 -6.38
C LEU A 86 1.10 23.06 -7.21
N SER A 87 1.06 24.30 -6.73
CA SER A 87 1.93 25.37 -7.23
C SER A 87 3.39 25.16 -6.83
N HIS A 88 4.28 26.03 -7.31
CA HIS A 88 5.68 26.06 -6.92
C HIS A 88 5.87 26.09 -5.39
N LYS A 89 6.96 25.46 -4.93
CA LYS A 89 7.26 25.23 -3.51
C LYS A 89 7.16 26.50 -2.67
N GLU A 90 7.64 27.63 -3.19
CA GLU A 90 7.64 28.92 -2.52
C GLU A 90 6.21 29.43 -2.25
N VAL A 91 5.31 29.23 -3.21
CA VAL A 91 3.90 29.63 -3.08
C VAL A 91 3.23 28.78 -2.00
N VAL A 92 3.40 27.46 -2.06
CA VAL A 92 2.83 26.54 -1.06
C VAL A 92 3.38 26.81 0.33
N GLN A 93 4.68 27.10 0.44
CA GLN A 93 5.32 27.45 1.71
C GLN A 93 4.76 28.76 2.29
N SER A 94 4.63 29.80 1.47
CA SER A 94 4.06 31.08 1.92
C SER A 94 2.62 30.92 2.39
N GLU A 95 1.83 30.14 1.66
CA GLU A 95 0.44 29.85 1.97
C GLU A 95 0.31 29.02 3.27
N PHE A 96 1.20 28.04 3.48
CA PHE A 96 1.29 27.27 4.71
C PHE A 96 1.62 28.16 5.93
N MET A 97 2.54 29.10 5.78
CA MET A 97 2.89 30.03 6.86
C MET A 97 1.72 30.96 7.20
N SER A 98 1.02 31.49 6.19
CA SER A 98 -0.19 32.28 6.40
C SER A 98 -1.33 31.47 7.04
N TRP A 99 -1.48 30.20 6.63
CA TRP A 99 -2.44 29.28 7.24
C TRP A 99 -2.11 28.99 8.70
N LYS A 100 -0.83 28.74 9.02
CA LYS A 100 -0.33 28.55 10.38
C LYS A 100 -0.61 29.77 11.26
N GLU A 101 -0.36 30.97 10.76
CA GLU A 101 -0.66 32.22 11.47
C GLU A 101 -2.17 32.36 11.73
N LYS A 102 -3.00 32.14 10.72
CA LYS A 102 -4.48 32.15 10.85
C LYS A 102 -4.96 31.16 11.92
N CYS A 103 -4.38 29.97 11.95
CA CYS A 103 -4.71 28.93 12.93
C CYS A 103 -4.22 29.26 14.34
N SER A 104 -3.15 30.06 14.47
CA SER A 104 -2.58 30.49 15.76
C SER A 104 -3.37 31.64 16.38
N GLN A 105 -4.02 32.46 15.56
CA GLN A 105 -4.88 33.57 16.00
C GLN A 105 -6.29 33.13 16.41
N GLU A 106 -6.72 31.94 15.98
CA GLU A 106 -8.03 31.38 16.31
C GLU A 106 -8.03 30.83 17.75
N LYS A 107 -9.10 31.08 18.53
CA LYS A 107 -9.23 30.50 19.88
C LYS A 107 -9.25 28.97 19.80
N SER A 108 -8.62 28.29 20.76
CA SER A 108 -8.52 26.82 20.78
C SER A 108 -9.88 26.10 20.73
N GLU A 109 -10.96 26.73 21.22
CA GLU A 109 -12.34 26.23 21.13
C GLU A 109 -12.91 26.23 19.70
N ASN A 110 -12.47 27.17 18.86
CA ASN A 110 -12.89 27.30 17.47
C ASN A 110 -11.98 26.52 16.51
N LEU A 111 -10.87 25.96 17.00
CA LEU A 111 -9.92 25.28 16.13
C LEU A 111 -10.53 23.95 15.64
N PRO A 112 -10.67 23.77 14.32
CA PRO A 112 -11.25 22.54 13.79
C PRO A 112 -10.31 21.36 14.09
N LYS A 113 -10.82 20.37 14.82
CA LYS A 113 -10.10 19.16 15.25
C LYS A 113 -10.11 18.04 14.20
N THR A 114 -10.81 18.24 13.09
CA THR A 114 -11.03 17.19 12.09
C THR A 114 -10.78 17.76 10.71
N THR A 115 -10.24 16.95 9.81
CA THR A 115 -9.96 17.34 8.41
C THR A 115 -11.18 17.96 7.73
N ILE A 116 -12.38 17.44 7.99
CA ILE A 116 -13.63 17.95 7.39
C ILE A 116 -13.94 19.37 7.88
N SER A 117 -13.84 19.62 9.19
CA SER A 117 -14.10 20.96 9.73
C SER A 117 -13.00 21.96 9.36
N SER A 118 -11.75 21.49 9.18
CA SER A 118 -10.66 22.32 8.63
C SER A 118 -10.93 22.68 7.17
N LEU A 119 -11.43 21.74 6.38
CA LEU A 119 -11.76 21.96 4.97
C LEU A 119 -12.95 22.94 4.81
N GLU A 120 -13.95 22.87 5.67
CA GLU A 120 -15.10 23.80 5.66
C GLU A 120 -14.70 25.24 6.04
N LYS A 121 -13.73 25.41 6.96
CA LYS A 121 -13.23 26.73 7.36
C LYS A 121 -12.12 27.26 6.44
N CYS A 122 -11.53 26.39 5.62
CA CYS A 122 -10.51 26.78 4.67
C CYS A 122 -11.17 27.44 3.45
N ASP A 123 -10.87 28.73 3.26
CA ASP A 123 -11.34 29.44 2.08
C ASP A 123 -10.46 29.09 0.88
N LYS A 124 -11.05 28.41 -0.10
CA LYS A 124 -10.37 27.99 -1.34
C LYS A 124 -9.80 29.16 -2.15
N THR A 125 -10.33 30.36 -1.99
CA THR A 125 -9.86 31.55 -2.73
C THR A 125 -8.57 32.12 -2.15
N PHE A 126 -8.43 32.08 -0.83
CA PHE A 126 -7.23 32.58 -0.13
C PHE A 126 -6.16 31.50 0.04
N PHE A 127 -6.57 30.24 0.18
CA PHE A 127 -5.67 29.12 0.44
C PHE A 127 -5.94 27.95 -0.53
N PRO A 128 -5.69 28.11 -1.85
CA PRO A 128 -5.97 27.08 -2.85
C PRO A 128 -5.14 25.81 -2.69
N ASN A 129 -3.84 25.91 -2.36
CA ASN A 129 -2.96 24.74 -2.22
C ASN A 129 -3.26 23.98 -0.93
N ILE A 130 -3.46 24.70 0.18
CA ILE A 130 -3.84 24.10 1.47
C ILE A 130 -5.20 23.43 1.36
N TYR A 131 -6.15 24.01 0.63
CA TYR A 131 -7.45 23.40 0.35
C TYR A 131 -7.31 22.07 -0.40
N ILE A 132 -6.45 22.01 -1.43
CA ILE A 132 -6.17 20.78 -2.17
C ILE A 132 -5.58 19.72 -1.23
N LEU A 133 -4.60 20.09 -0.41
CA LEU A 133 -3.95 19.16 0.50
C LEU A 133 -4.89 18.65 1.62
N LEU A 134 -5.76 19.51 2.16
CA LEU A 134 -6.82 19.11 3.11
C LEU A 134 -7.82 18.15 2.45
N LYS A 135 -8.18 18.40 1.19
CA LYS A 135 -9.06 17.51 0.43
C LYS A 135 -8.40 16.15 0.20
N LEU A 136 -7.11 16.12 -0.14
CA LEU A 136 -6.34 14.88 -0.27
C LEU A 136 -6.31 14.11 1.05
N LEU A 137 -6.03 14.80 2.17
CA LEU A 137 -6.05 14.19 3.50
C LEU A 137 -7.44 13.63 3.87
N ALA A 138 -8.54 14.20 3.38
CA ALA A 138 -9.88 13.66 3.61
C ALA A 138 -10.18 12.40 2.78
N VAL A 139 -9.62 12.28 1.58
CA VAL A 139 -9.83 11.14 0.66
C VAL A 139 -8.95 9.95 0.98
N VAL A 140 -7.76 10.19 1.54
CA VAL A 140 -6.78 9.15 1.87
C VAL A 140 -7.34 8.08 2.82
N PRO A 141 -7.94 8.40 3.99
CA PRO A 141 -8.50 7.40 4.90
C PRO A 141 -9.58 6.53 4.24
N VAL A 142 -10.40 7.11 3.36
CA VAL A 142 -11.46 6.39 2.63
C VAL A 142 -10.86 5.38 1.65
N SER A 143 -9.78 5.76 0.98
CA SER A 143 -9.04 4.89 0.07
C SER A 143 -8.33 3.77 0.83
N VAL A 144 -7.68 4.08 1.96
CA VAL A 144 -7.00 3.09 2.82
C VAL A 144 -7.98 2.07 3.38
N ALA A 145 -9.13 2.49 3.91
CA ALA A 145 -10.13 1.58 4.48
C ALA A 145 -10.68 0.56 3.45
N THR A 146 -10.87 0.99 2.20
CA THR A 146 -11.32 0.10 1.11
C THR A 146 -10.27 -0.95 0.78
N VAL A 147 -9.00 -0.58 0.82
CA VAL A 147 -7.89 -1.47 0.53
C VAL A 147 -7.65 -2.43 1.69
N GLU A 148 -7.65 -1.98 2.94
CA GLU A 148 -7.51 -2.86 4.11
C GLU A 148 -8.61 -3.93 4.14
N ARG A 149 -9.85 -3.55 3.78
CA ARG A 149 -10.94 -4.51 3.58
C ARG A 149 -10.61 -5.54 2.50
N SER A 150 -10.09 -5.10 1.36
CA SER A 150 -9.68 -5.97 0.26
C SER A 150 -8.55 -6.92 0.69
N PHE A 151 -7.59 -6.42 1.46
CA PHE A 151 -6.47 -7.18 2.02
C PHE A 151 -6.94 -8.26 3.00
N SER A 152 -7.90 -7.92 3.86
CA SER A 152 -8.53 -8.85 4.78
C SER A 152 -9.24 -9.99 4.04
N SER A 153 -10.01 -9.67 3.00
CA SER A 153 -10.66 -10.67 2.14
C SER A 153 -9.64 -11.58 1.45
N LEU A 154 -8.58 -11.01 0.88
CA LEU A 154 -7.51 -11.75 0.20
C LEU A 154 -6.77 -12.69 1.16
N ARG A 155 -6.48 -12.21 2.38
CA ARG A 155 -5.84 -13.02 3.42
C ARG A 155 -6.73 -14.19 3.85
N ARG A 156 -8.04 -13.99 3.95
CA ARG A 156 -9.01 -15.07 4.24
C ARG A 156 -9.02 -16.11 3.12
N LEU A 157 -9.03 -15.67 1.86
CA LEU A 157 -8.98 -16.56 0.69
C LEU A 157 -7.69 -17.38 0.67
N LYS A 158 -6.53 -16.74 0.89
CA LYS A 158 -5.23 -17.43 0.98
C LYS A 158 -5.23 -18.50 2.06
N THR A 159 -5.73 -18.17 3.27
CA THR A 159 -5.81 -19.12 4.39
C THR A 159 -6.73 -20.29 4.05
N TYR A 160 -7.90 -20.03 3.47
CA TYR A 160 -8.84 -21.07 3.06
C TYR A 160 -8.20 -22.06 2.08
N LEU A 161 -7.60 -21.57 1.00
CA LEU A 161 -6.98 -22.42 -0.03
C LEU A 161 -5.83 -23.27 0.53
N ARG A 162 -5.04 -22.73 1.46
CA ARG A 162 -3.96 -23.47 2.14
C ARG A 162 -4.51 -24.57 3.05
N ASN A 163 -5.59 -24.28 3.77
CA ASN A 163 -6.24 -25.27 4.64
C ASN A 163 -6.86 -26.41 3.83
N THR A 164 -7.61 -26.11 2.76
CA THR A 164 -8.21 -27.13 1.88
C THR A 164 -7.16 -28.04 1.25
N THR A 165 -5.99 -27.50 0.88
CA THR A 165 -4.86 -28.29 0.34
C THR A 165 -4.21 -29.18 1.42
N SER A 166 -4.25 -28.77 2.69
CA SER A 166 -3.70 -29.55 3.79
C SER A 166 -4.67 -30.66 4.20
N GLU A 167 -5.97 -30.37 4.16
CA GLU A 167 -7.06 -31.31 4.42
C GLU A 167 -7.13 -32.41 3.34
N SER A 168 -7.02 -32.08 2.04
CA SER A 168 -6.99 -33.09 0.97
C SER A 168 -5.85 -34.11 1.15
N ARG A 169 -4.66 -33.63 1.54
CA ARG A 169 -3.49 -34.47 1.81
C ARG A 169 -3.66 -35.34 3.05
N LEU A 170 -4.24 -34.78 4.12
CA LEU A 170 -4.52 -35.53 5.35
C LEU A 170 -5.55 -36.64 5.08
N ASN A 171 -6.61 -36.34 4.33
CA ASN A 171 -7.64 -37.31 3.98
C ASN A 171 -7.08 -38.41 3.06
N GLY A 172 -6.21 -38.07 2.10
CA GLY A 172 -5.52 -39.07 1.27
C GLY A 172 -4.60 -39.99 2.06
N LEU A 173 -3.86 -39.46 3.04
CA LEU A 173 -3.02 -40.27 3.94
C LEU A 173 -3.87 -41.17 4.84
N ALA A 174 -4.99 -40.68 5.37
CA ALA A 174 -5.90 -41.47 6.17
C ALA A 174 -6.49 -42.64 5.37
N LEU A 175 -6.93 -42.41 4.13
CA LEU A 175 -7.42 -43.46 3.23
C LEU A 175 -6.36 -44.51 2.89
N LEU A 176 -5.12 -44.08 2.62
CA LEU A 176 -4.01 -45.02 2.36
C LEU A 176 -3.73 -45.92 3.57
N ILE A 177 -3.74 -45.37 4.78
CA ILE A 177 -3.54 -46.12 6.02
C ILE A 177 -4.71 -47.07 6.27
N GLU A 178 -5.94 -46.68 5.95
CA GLU A 178 -7.14 -47.49 6.10
C GLU A 178 -7.18 -48.67 5.11
N THR A 179 -6.70 -48.47 3.88
CA THR A 179 -6.59 -49.55 2.86
C THR A 179 -5.47 -50.56 3.11
N LEU A 180 -4.59 -50.32 4.08
CA LEU A 180 -3.48 -51.20 4.46
C LEU A 180 -3.81 -52.11 5.66
N LYS A 181 -5.09 -52.22 6.04
CA LYS A 181 -5.60 -53.04 7.14
C LYS A 181 -6.55 -54.12 6.63
#